data_AF-A0A7X5U477-F1
#
_entry.id   AF-A0A7X5U477-F1
#
_cell.length_a   1.000
_cell.length_b   1.000
_cell.length_c   1.000
_cell.angle_alpha   90.00
_cell.angle_beta   90.00
_cell.angle_gamma   90.00
#
_symmetry.space_group_name_H-M   'P 1'
#
loop_
_entity.id
_entity.type
_entity.pdbx_description
1 polymer ?
#
loop_
_entity_poly.entity_id
_entity_poly.type
_entity_poly.pdbx_seq_one_letter_code
_entity_poly.pdbx_strand_id
1 'polypeptide(L)'
;MSELVTITPQAEPNTDGDPQPAGAPFDVMAMEIAPGNTVRRFGVGGDLDSVEFTVFLPLRRRIPDTQDYQATVEALTDNFRILVRDRDCAGRAQVWDAGGRGGVVVLCHSARGKA
;
A
#
# COMPACT_ATOMS: atom_id res chain seq x y z
N MET A 1 -10.78 10.38 9.05
CA MET A 1 -10.89 11.35 7.94
C MET A 1 -10.28 10.67 6.73
N SER A 2 -10.99 10.64 5.60
CA SER A 2 -10.50 10.00 4.38
C SER A 2 -9.45 10.87 3.70
N GLU A 3 -8.34 10.28 3.25
CA GLU A 3 -7.20 10.98 2.65
C GLU A 3 -6.88 10.36 1.30
N LEU A 4 -6.48 11.16 0.31
CA LEU A 4 -6.11 10.65 -1.00
C LEU A 4 -4.70 10.05 -0.93
N VAL A 5 -4.54 8.84 -1.46
CA VAL A 5 -3.23 8.19 -1.62
C VAL A 5 -3.03 7.84 -3.08
N THR A 6 -1.81 8.05 -3.58
CA THR A 6 -1.44 7.69 -4.95
C THR A 6 -0.67 6.39 -4.92
N ILE A 7 -1.11 5.40 -5.69
CA ILE A 7 -0.47 4.10 -5.81
C ILE A 7 0.17 4.00 -7.19
N THR A 8 1.44 3.61 -7.21
CA THR A 8 2.19 3.34 -8.43
C THR A 8 2.55 1.86 -8.50
N PRO A 9 1.89 1.06 -9.36
CA PRO A 9 2.28 -0.31 -9.63
C PRO A 9 3.75 -0.38 -10.02
N GLN A 10 4.48 -1.38 -9.53
CA GLN A 10 5.87 -1.62 -9.89
C GLN A 10 6.02 -2.93 -10.65
N ALA A 11 6.90 -2.93 -11.63
CA ALA A 11 7.39 -4.07 -12.37
C ALA A 11 8.48 -4.77 -11.56
N GLU A 12 9.04 -5.84 -12.13
CA GLU A 12 10.27 -6.40 -11.59
C GLU A 12 11.36 -5.32 -11.50
N PRO A 13 12.22 -5.36 -10.46
CA PRO A 13 13.35 -4.47 -10.38
C PRO A 13 14.21 -4.55 -11.64
N ASN A 14 14.79 -3.42 -12.05
CA ASN A 14 15.75 -3.41 -13.13
C ASN A 14 17.04 -4.16 -12.74
N THR A 15 18.00 -4.24 -13.67
CA THR A 15 19.32 -4.83 -13.42
C THR A 15 20.10 -4.17 -12.28
N ASP A 16 19.74 -2.95 -11.87
CA ASP A 16 20.33 -2.22 -10.76
C ASP A 16 19.59 -2.45 -9.43
N GLY A 17 18.52 -3.24 -9.43
CA GLY A 17 17.66 -3.49 -8.27
C GLY A 17 16.67 -2.36 -7.96
N ASP A 18 16.58 -1.34 -8.82
CA ASP A 18 15.63 -0.26 -8.67
C ASP A 18 14.24 -0.71 -9.14
N PRO A 19 13.19 -0.45 -8.36
CA PRO A 19 11.82 -0.74 -8.77
C PRO A 19 11.44 0.14 -9.97
N GLN A 20 10.92 -0.48 -11.02
CA GLN A 20 10.42 0.22 -12.21
C GLN A 20 8.89 0.35 -12.14
N PRO A 21 8.27 1.45 -12.61
CA PRO A 21 6.81 1.52 -12.67
C PRO A 21 6.23 0.51 -13.68
N ALA A 22 5.28 -0.34 -13.25
CA ALA A 22 4.56 -1.32 -14.10
C ALA A 22 3.25 -0.80 -14.70
N GLY A 23 2.89 0.46 -14.45
CA GLY A 23 1.61 0.99 -14.89
C GLY A 23 1.43 2.45 -14.54
N ALA A 24 0.30 2.99 -14.97
CA ALA A 24 -0.09 4.36 -14.60
C ALA A 24 -0.37 4.42 -13.09
N PRO A 25 0.15 5.44 -12.37
CA PRO A 25 -0.28 5.71 -11.02
C PRO A 25 -1.80 5.94 -10.97
N PHE A 26 -2.42 5.53 -9.88
CA PHE A 26 -3.84 5.76 -9.64
C PHE A 26 -4.09 6.21 -8.22
N ASP A 27 -5.08 7.08 -8.06
CA ASP A 27 -5.46 7.59 -6.76
C ASP A 27 -6.58 6.75 -6.14
N VAL A 28 -6.50 6.55 -4.84
CA VAL A 28 -7.53 5.90 -4.04
C VAL A 28 -7.80 6.75 -2.81
N MET A 29 -9.08 6.97 -2.52
CA MET A 29 -9.48 7.58 -1.25
C MET A 29 -9.34 6.54 -0.14
N ALA A 30 -8.34 6.70 0.72
CA ALA A 30 -8.17 5.87 1.89
C ALA A 30 -9.35 6.07 2.85
N MET A 31 -9.86 4.97 3.40
CA MET A 31 -10.87 5.00 4.46
C MET A 31 -10.27 5.57 5.75
N GLU A 32 -9.03 5.17 6.05
CA GLU A 32 -8.28 5.61 7.21
C GLU A 32 -6.76 5.45 6.96
N ILE A 33 -5.97 6.32 7.59
CA ILE A 33 -4.51 6.20 7.66
C ILE A 33 -4.11 6.27 9.12
N ALA A 34 -3.66 5.14 9.65
CA ALA A 34 -3.14 5.05 11.01
C ALA A 34 -1.60 5.21 11.00
N PRO A 35 -1.01 5.85 12.02
CA PRO A 35 0.44 5.80 12.21
C PRO A 35 0.88 4.36 12.38
N GLY A 36 2.02 4.00 11.79
CA GLY A 36 2.60 2.67 11.94
C GLY A 36 2.86 2.34 13.40
N ASN A 37 2.46 1.15 13.83
CA ASN A 37 2.62 0.72 15.22
C ASN A 37 4.08 0.30 15.46
N THR A 38 4.79 1.06 16.28
CA THR A 38 6.12 0.69 16.79
C THR A 38 5.95 -0.17 18.04
N VAL A 39 5.60 -1.45 17.89
CA VAL A 39 5.57 -2.33 19.06
C VAL A 39 7.00 -2.51 19.57
N ARG A 40 7.28 -1.91 20.74
CA ARG A 40 8.55 -1.98 21.45
C ARG A 40 8.97 -3.45 21.67
N ARG A 41 10.20 -3.74 21.25
CA ARG A 41 10.96 -4.98 21.43
C ARG A 41 10.86 -5.58 22.84
N PHE A 42 10.65 -6.90 22.92
CA PHE A 42 11.38 -7.83 23.79
C PHE A 42 11.37 -9.23 23.15
N GLY A 43 12.55 -9.74 22.75
CA GLY A 43 12.76 -11.18 22.48
C GLY A 43 12.81 -11.64 21.02
N VAL A 44 14.02 -12.04 20.60
CA VAL A 44 14.40 -13.13 19.66
C VAL A 44 13.49 -13.42 18.44
N GLY A 45 13.97 -13.03 17.25
CA GLY A 45 13.88 -13.89 16.05
C GLY A 45 12.64 -13.78 15.15
N GLY A 46 11.80 -12.74 15.27
CA GLY A 46 10.74 -12.49 14.28
C GLY A 46 11.16 -11.40 13.29
N ASP A 47 10.96 -11.63 11.99
CA ASP A 47 11.06 -10.58 10.97
C ASP A 47 10.12 -9.43 11.34
N LEU A 48 10.72 -8.31 11.72
CA LEU A 48 10.03 -7.11 12.18
C LEU A 48 9.80 -6.19 10.97
N ASP A 49 8.59 -6.20 10.44
CA ASP A 49 8.13 -5.20 9.46
C ASP A 49 7.85 -3.88 10.20
N SER A 50 8.87 -3.04 10.39
CA SER A 50 8.66 -1.67 10.89
C SER A 50 7.93 -0.85 9.84
N VAL A 51 6.65 -0.57 10.10
CA VAL A 51 5.78 0.23 9.23
C VAL A 51 5.77 1.68 9.68
N GLU A 52 5.82 2.62 8.74
CA GLU A 52 5.68 4.06 8.98
C GLU A 52 4.20 4.45 9.04
N PHE A 53 3.37 3.82 8.20
CA PHE A 53 1.92 4.01 8.15
C PHE A 53 1.20 2.69 7.90
N THR A 54 -0.05 2.61 8.35
CA THR A 54 -1.01 1.59 7.92
C THR A 54 -2.17 2.28 7.22
N VAL A 55 -2.38 1.97 5.95
CA VAL A 55 -3.42 2.59 5.12
C VAL A 55 -4.55 1.59 4.91
N PHE A 56 -5.78 1.99 5.19
CA PHE A 56 -6.97 1.19 4.97
C PHE A 56 -7.68 1.68 3.70
N LEU A 57 -7.72 0.83 2.67
CA LEU A 57 -8.35 1.11 1.38
C LEU A 57 -9.68 0.35 1.24
N PRO A 58 -10.64 0.86 0.46
CA PRO A 58 -11.88 0.12 0.19
C PRO A 58 -11.60 -1.18 -0.57
N LEU A 59 -12.48 -2.18 -0.46
CA LEU A 59 -12.39 -3.43 -1.25
C LEU A 59 -12.50 -3.18 -2.76
N ARG A 60 -13.22 -2.12 -3.16
CA ARG A 60 -13.40 -1.73 -4.54
C ARG A 60 -13.02 -0.27 -4.74
N ARG A 61 -12.28 0.01 -5.81
CA ARG A 61 -12.01 1.37 -6.28
C ARG A 61 -12.81 1.64 -7.54
N ARG A 62 -13.20 2.90 -7.73
CA ARG A 62 -13.78 3.35 -8.99
C ARG A 62 -12.68 3.41 -10.05
N ILE A 63 -12.95 2.90 -11.25
CA ILE A 63 -12.05 3.08 -12.39
C ILE A 63 -12.22 4.52 -12.90
N PRO A 64 -11.14 5.31 -13.04
CA PRO A 64 -11.22 6.66 -13.60
C PRO A 64 -11.96 6.69 -14.92
N ASP A 65 -12.72 7.76 -15.16
CA ASP A 65 -13.46 7.99 -16.41
C ASP A 65 -14.54 6.95 -16.76
N THR A 66 -14.91 6.07 -15.80
CA THR A 66 -16.01 5.11 -15.95
C THR A 66 -16.99 5.15 -14.77
N GLN A 67 -18.08 4.39 -14.89
CA GLN A 67 -19.01 4.09 -13.78
C GLN A 67 -18.69 2.75 -13.09
N ASP A 68 -17.61 2.10 -13.51
CA ASP A 68 -17.27 0.74 -13.09
C ASP A 68 -16.37 0.73 -11.85
N TYR A 69 -16.45 -0.37 -11.11
CA TYR A 69 -15.69 -0.61 -9.89
C TYR A 69 -14.81 -1.85 -10.05
N GLN A 70 -13.50 -1.69 -9.84
CA GLN A 70 -12.53 -2.78 -9.81
C GLN A 70 -12.22 -3.16 -8.36
N ALA A 71 -11.91 -4.43 -8.10
CA ALA A 71 -11.34 -4.81 -6.81
C ALA A 71 -10.01 -4.08 -6.59
N THR A 72 -9.83 -3.45 -5.43
CA THR A 72 -8.63 -2.68 -5.14
C THR A 72 -7.39 -3.57 -5.18
N VAL A 73 -7.50 -4.81 -4.69
CA VAL A 73 -6.40 -5.77 -4.69
C VAL A 73 -5.92 -6.14 -6.10
N GLU A 74 -6.81 -6.19 -7.11
CA GLU A 74 -6.41 -6.48 -8.49
C GLU A 74 -5.60 -5.34 -9.12
N ALA A 75 -5.76 -4.13 -8.58
CA ALA A 75 -5.00 -2.96 -9.00
C ALA A 75 -3.63 -2.87 -8.29
N LEU A 76 -3.48 -3.60 -7.18
CA LEU A 76 -2.24 -3.71 -6.44
C LEU A 76 -1.45 -4.88 -7.02
N THR A 77 -0.43 -4.57 -7.82
CA THR A 77 0.55 -5.57 -8.25
C THR A 77 1.32 -6.12 -7.05
N ASP A 78 1.98 -7.28 -7.21
CA ASP A 78 2.79 -7.89 -6.13
C ASP A 78 3.82 -6.91 -5.54
N ASN A 79 4.33 -6.00 -6.36
CA ASN A 79 5.17 -4.88 -5.95
C ASN A 79 4.46 -3.55 -6.28
N PHE A 80 4.30 -2.65 -5.32
CA PHE A 80 3.78 -1.30 -5.57
C PHE A 80 4.36 -0.27 -4.60
N ARG A 81 4.34 0.99 -5.04
CA ARG A 81 4.68 2.17 -4.23
C ARG A 81 3.40 2.89 -3.86
N ILE A 82 3.35 3.47 -2.67
CA ILE A 82 2.21 4.26 -2.21
C ILE A 82 2.72 5.58 -1.62
N LEU A 83 2.20 6.69 -2.15
CA LEU A 83 2.47 8.03 -1.67
C LEU A 83 1.44 8.39 -0.60
N VAL A 84 1.92 8.56 0.63
CA VAL A 84 1.12 8.90 1.81
C VAL A 84 1.74 10.11 2.48
N ARG A 85 1.03 11.25 2.52
CA ARG A 85 1.53 12.50 3.17
C ARG A 85 2.95 12.88 2.74
N ASP A 86 3.17 12.92 1.43
CA ASP A 86 4.46 13.22 0.80
C ASP A 86 5.58 12.19 1.11
N ARG A 87 5.23 11.02 1.63
CA ARG A 87 6.16 9.89 1.85
C ARG A 87 5.89 8.78 0.85
N ASP A 88 6.93 8.44 0.10
CA ASP A 88 6.89 7.36 -0.89
C ASP A 88 7.34 6.04 -0.24
N CYS A 89 6.36 5.18 0.02
CA CYS A 89 6.50 3.94 0.76
C CYS A 89 6.38 2.71 -0.16
N ALA A 90 7.16 1.66 0.13
CA ALA A 90 6.87 0.33 -0.40
C ALA A 90 5.71 -0.25 0.41
N GLY A 91 4.67 -0.70 -0.28
CA GLY A 91 3.46 -1.21 0.35
C GLY A 91 3.40 -2.73 0.31
N ARG A 92 2.99 -3.36 1.41
CA ARG A 92 2.51 -4.75 1.41
C ARG A 92 1.01 -4.76 1.67
N ALA A 93 0.25 -5.36 0.75
CA ALA A 93 -1.21 -5.41 0.84
C ALA A 93 -1.69 -6.71 1.51
N GLN A 94 -2.72 -6.60 2.34
CA GLN A 94 -3.48 -7.72 2.88
C GLN A 94 -4.97 -7.42 2.75
N VAL A 95 -5.73 -8.35 2.19
CA VAL A 95 -7.19 -8.22 2.09
C VAL A 95 -7.81 -8.71 3.40
N TRP A 96 -8.70 -7.91 3.97
CA TRP A 96 -9.62 -8.31 5.01
C TRP A 96 -11.04 -8.19 4.46
N ASP A 97 -11.65 -9.33 4.14
CA ASP A 97 -13.02 -9.39 3.65
C ASP A 97 -13.86 -10.29 4.58
N ALA A 98 -14.89 -9.71 5.21
CA ALA A 98 -15.88 -10.41 6.00
C ALA A 98 -17.26 -10.35 5.30
N GLY A 99 -17.36 -10.98 4.14
CA GLY A 99 -18.62 -11.12 3.39
C GLY A 99 -19.06 -9.85 2.67
N GLY A 100 -18.12 -9.15 2.01
CA GLY A 100 -18.34 -7.89 1.32
C GLY A 100 -18.24 -6.66 2.23
N ARG A 101 -17.90 -6.87 3.51
CA ARG A 101 -17.65 -5.82 4.51
C ARG A 101 -16.20 -5.97 4.95
N GLY A 102 -15.37 -5.00 4.56
CA GLY A 102 -13.93 -5.09 4.79
C GLY A 102 -13.16 -4.05 3.99
N GLY A 103 -11.87 -4.30 3.81
CA GLY A 103 -10.97 -3.42 3.08
C GLY A 103 -9.66 -4.10 2.72
N VAL A 104 -8.78 -3.32 2.11
CA VAL A 104 -7.39 -3.70 1.89
C VAL A 104 -6.53 -2.93 2.88
N VAL A 105 -5.76 -3.63 3.68
CA VAL A 105 -4.77 -3.06 4.59
C VAL A 105 -3.44 -2.99 3.86
N VAL A 106 -2.83 -1.81 3.80
CA VAL A 106 -1.51 -1.60 3.22
C VAL A 106 -0.54 -1.20 4.32
N LEU A 107 0.44 -2.06 4.56
CA LEU A 107 1.57 -1.83 5.45
C LEU A 107 2.63 -1.04 4.67
N CYS A 108 2.87 0.21 5.07
CA CYS A 108 3.75 1.14 4.35
C CYS A 108 5.13 1.18 5.01
N HIS A 109 6.15 0.79 4.25
CA HIS A 109 7.55 0.84 4.65
C HIS A 109 8.26 1.97 3.93
N SER A 110 8.98 2.82 4.67
CA SER A 110 9.84 3.84 4.04
C SER A 110 10.89 3.13 3.19
N ALA A 111 10.97 3.44 1.89
CA ALA A 111 12.07 2.93 1.06
C ALA A 111 13.41 3.58 1.38
N ARG A 112 13.45 4.58 2.26
CA ARG A 112 14.69 5.17 2.78
C ARG A 112 15.17 4.41 4.02
N GLY A 113 15.44 3.12 3.84
CA GLY A 113 16.28 2.31 4.72
C GLY A 113 17.53 1.91 3.95
N LYS A 114 18.69 2.41 4.36
CA LYS A 114 20.02 2.12 3.78
C LYS A 114 20.26 0.62 3.56
N ALA A 115 20.94 0.29 2.45
CA ALA A 115 22.01 -0.71 2.48
C ALA A 115 23.28 -0.09 3.12
#